data_AF-A0A7S3LFW3-F1
#
_entry.id   AF-A0A7S3LFW3-F1
#
_cell.length_a   1.000
_cell.length_b   1.000
_cell.length_c   1.000
_cell.angle_alpha   90.00
_cell.angle_beta   90.00
_cell.angle_gamma   90.00
#
_symmetry.space_group_name_H-M   'P 1'
#
loop_
_entity.id
_entity.type
_entity.pdbx_description
1 polymer ?
#
loop_
_entity_poly.entity_id
_entity_poly.type
_entity_poly.pdbx_seq_one_letter_code
_entity_poly.pdbx_strand_id
1 'polypeptide(L)'
;AGMVFDSPRNVCRDVVTIVKSNEMGALGALVHVVQLRQGLVAGQFSYECIVPLGLENDEDSAAAIQTVLERKHYPSGREASSDGFSWFPDSILLSHAIDTNQLRAAVRQARNQVEQKRRSKIEIQTAVTRGPNRDADKRALDFCASNAMQAFVQKGRENEPGSAVSSLDGRAAKELASLLRLDKPVKRIECYDISHTQGESSVGSRVVFIDGKPAPHLYRKFNIQTVDGVDDYASIQEVLERRFLRSWINGCGGQVDAQDPWSIPDLVVIDGGQGQLNAAIQGMSKAMIYPTTSEPDPSVPRSAVVPICSLAKNKEEVFVPGIPSPVNESPDTP
;
A
#
# COMPACT_ATOMS: atom_id res chain seq x y z
N ALA A 1 -20.33 -5.19 8.94
CA ALA A 1 -20.59 -4.72 7.56
C ALA A 1 -21.42 -5.78 6.84
N GLY A 2 -22.49 -5.40 6.12
CA GLY A 2 -23.32 -6.35 5.38
C GLY A 2 -22.62 -6.89 4.13
N MET A 3 -22.97 -8.10 3.70
CA MET A 3 -22.52 -8.66 2.41
C MET A 3 -22.92 -7.72 1.28
N VAL A 4 -21.93 -7.26 0.50
CA VAL A 4 -22.17 -6.39 -0.66
C VAL A 4 -22.48 -7.22 -1.91
N PHE A 5 -21.90 -8.42 -1.99
CA PHE A 5 -22.03 -9.33 -3.12
C PHE A 5 -22.52 -10.72 -2.69
N ASP A 6 -23.80 -10.82 -2.35
CA ASP A 6 -24.43 -12.09 -1.96
C ASP A 6 -24.62 -13.03 -3.16
N SER A 7 -23.57 -13.78 -3.48
CA SER A 7 -23.57 -14.83 -4.51
C SER A 7 -22.54 -15.89 -4.14
N PRO A 8 -22.84 -17.19 -4.32
CA PRO A 8 -21.88 -18.28 -4.09
C PRO A 8 -20.59 -18.14 -4.90
N ARG A 9 -20.62 -17.44 -6.04
CA ARG A 9 -19.41 -17.20 -6.86
C ARG A 9 -18.46 -16.20 -6.22
N ASN A 10 -18.94 -15.32 -5.34
CA ASN A 10 -18.15 -14.24 -4.75
C ASN A 10 -17.56 -14.62 -3.38
N VAL A 11 -17.54 -15.91 -3.06
CA VAL A 11 -16.90 -16.44 -1.85
C VAL A 11 -15.38 -16.30 -1.91
N CYS A 12 -14.78 -16.53 -3.08
CA CYS A 12 -13.33 -16.40 -3.28
C CYS A 12 -13.04 -16.08 -4.77
N ARG A 13 -13.30 -14.82 -5.15
CA ARG A 13 -13.29 -14.39 -6.54
C ARG A 13 -12.50 -13.11 -6.73
N ASP A 14 -11.72 -13.04 -7.78
CA ASP A 14 -11.14 -11.78 -8.23
C ASP A 14 -11.89 -11.29 -9.47
N VAL A 15 -12.14 -9.99 -9.53
CA VAL A 15 -12.84 -9.34 -10.64
C VAL A 15 -11.89 -8.33 -11.26
N VAL A 16 -11.65 -8.42 -12.56
CA VAL A 16 -10.60 -7.68 -13.25
C VAL A 16 -11.17 -6.89 -14.42
N THR A 17 -10.93 -5.58 -14.40
CA THR A 17 -11.33 -4.66 -15.47
C THR A 17 -10.14 -3.84 -15.94
N ILE A 18 -10.27 -3.22 -17.12
CA ILE A 18 -9.30 -2.28 -17.65
C ILE A 18 -10.02 -1.04 -18.13
N VAL A 19 -9.43 0.12 -17.86
CA VAL A 19 -9.86 1.42 -18.36
C VAL A 19 -8.73 2.01 -19.21
N LYS A 20 -9.07 2.65 -20.33
CA LYS A 20 -8.12 3.26 -21.27
C LYS A 20 -8.43 4.76 -21.41
N SER A 21 -7.42 5.58 -21.71
CA SER A 21 -7.64 6.95 -22.20
C SER A 21 -7.52 6.98 -23.72
N ASN A 22 -8.37 7.78 -24.37
CA ASN A 22 -8.25 8.12 -25.78
C ASN A 22 -7.49 9.45 -26.01
N GLU A 23 -7.04 10.12 -24.95
CA GLU A 23 -6.39 11.43 -25.03
C GLU A 23 -4.86 11.33 -24.99
N MET A 24 -4.20 12.03 -25.91
CA MET A 24 -2.73 12.17 -25.95
C MET A 24 -2.23 12.86 -24.67
N GLY A 25 -1.33 12.18 -23.94
CA GLY A 25 -0.67 12.74 -22.74
C GLY A 25 -1.22 12.26 -21.40
N ALA A 26 -2.30 11.49 -21.37
CA ALA A 26 -2.84 10.86 -20.17
C ALA A 26 -2.29 9.43 -19.95
N LEU A 27 -2.54 8.89 -18.75
CA LEU A 27 -2.31 7.48 -18.40
C LEU A 27 -2.82 6.54 -19.51
N GLY A 28 -1.95 5.74 -20.13
CA GLY A 28 -2.29 4.95 -21.32
C GLY A 28 -3.42 3.93 -21.06
N ALA A 29 -3.28 3.10 -20.03
CA ALA A 29 -4.36 2.27 -19.50
C ALA A 29 -4.12 1.89 -18.04
N LEU A 30 -5.19 1.49 -17.36
CA LEU A 30 -5.17 1.02 -15.97
C LEU A 30 -5.96 -0.27 -15.84
N VAL A 31 -5.27 -1.31 -15.37
CA VAL A 31 -5.90 -2.58 -15.00
C VAL A 31 -6.25 -2.52 -13.52
N HIS A 32 -7.50 -2.79 -13.18
CA HIS A 32 -8.02 -2.77 -11.81
C HIS A 32 -8.46 -4.18 -11.39
N VAL A 33 -8.06 -4.59 -10.20
CA VAL A 33 -8.41 -5.88 -9.59
C VAL A 33 -9.14 -5.65 -8.28
N VAL A 34 -10.34 -6.21 -8.17
CA VAL A 34 -11.11 -6.25 -6.92
C VAL A 34 -11.14 -7.68 -6.41
N GLN A 35 -10.66 -7.91 -5.19
CA GLN A 35 -10.72 -9.19 -4.51
C GLN A 35 -12.00 -9.28 -3.68
N LEU A 36 -12.87 -10.23 -4.04
CA LEU A 36 -14.07 -10.56 -3.30
C LEU A 36 -13.84 -11.82 -2.46
N ARG A 37 -14.08 -11.70 -1.14
CA ARG A 37 -13.97 -12.80 -0.19
C ARG A 37 -15.20 -12.82 0.68
N GLN A 38 -15.92 -13.94 0.69
CA GLN A 38 -17.21 -14.09 1.38
C GLN A 38 -18.21 -12.96 1.07
N GLY A 39 -18.24 -12.48 -0.17
CA GLY A 39 -19.14 -11.39 -0.59
C GLY A 39 -18.71 -9.98 -0.14
N LEU A 40 -17.54 -9.83 0.50
CA LEU A 40 -16.94 -8.57 0.90
C LEU A 40 -15.80 -8.19 -0.05
N VAL A 41 -15.53 -6.88 -0.16
CA VAL A 41 -14.33 -6.37 -0.86
C VAL A 41 -13.14 -6.49 0.10
N ALA A 42 -12.28 -7.48 -0.14
CA ALA A 42 -11.08 -7.75 0.66
C ALA A 42 -9.84 -6.98 0.18
N GLY A 43 -9.83 -6.55 -1.08
CA GLY A 43 -8.72 -5.80 -1.64
C GLY A 43 -9.08 -5.13 -2.97
N GLN A 44 -8.42 -4.01 -3.25
CA GLN A 44 -8.55 -3.26 -4.50
C GLN A 44 -7.16 -2.82 -4.96
N PHE A 45 -6.82 -3.09 -6.21
CA PHE A 45 -5.48 -2.87 -6.74
C PHE A 45 -5.55 -2.26 -8.14
N SER A 46 -4.76 -1.21 -8.37
CA SER A 46 -4.73 -0.48 -9.64
C SER A 46 -3.33 -0.48 -10.23
N TYR A 47 -3.18 -1.03 -11.44
CA TYR A 47 -1.91 -1.19 -12.12
C TYR A 47 -1.88 -0.36 -13.41
N GLU A 48 -0.93 0.56 -13.47
CA GLU A 48 -0.69 1.37 -14.65
C GLU A 48 0.02 0.54 -15.72
N CYS A 49 -0.47 0.67 -16.94
CA CYS A 49 0.04 -0.01 -18.12
C CYS A 49 0.56 1.05 -19.10
N ILE A 50 1.84 0.92 -19.46
CA ILE A 50 2.40 1.67 -20.58
C ILE A 50 1.90 0.96 -21.83
N VAL A 51 0.93 1.60 -22.46
CA VAL A 51 0.30 1.15 -23.67
C VAL A 51 0.99 1.87 -24.83
N PRO A 52 1.61 1.18 -25.80
CA PRO A 52 2.04 1.82 -27.05
C PRO A 52 0.84 2.52 -27.70
N LEU A 53 1.03 3.72 -28.23
CA LEU A 53 -0.02 4.45 -28.97
C LEU A 53 -0.70 3.52 -29.98
N GLY A 54 -2.03 3.35 -29.88
CA GLY A 54 -2.83 2.58 -30.84
C GLY A 54 -3.42 1.24 -30.36
N LEU A 55 -3.43 0.94 -29.05
CA LEU A 55 -4.16 -0.25 -28.53
C LEU A 55 -5.70 -0.04 -28.53
N GLU A 56 -6.29 0.13 -29.70
CA GLU A 56 -7.71 0.39 -29.89
C GLU A 56 -8.58 -0.89 -29.81
N ASN A 57 -7.98 -2.08 -29.90
CA ASN A 57 -8.72 -3.34 -29.98
C ASN A 57 -8.80 -4.12 -28.65
N ASP A 58 -9.65 -5.14 -28.63
CA ASP A 58 -9.88 -6.01 -27.46
C ASP A 58 -8.70 -6.95 -27.15
N GLU A 59 -7.91 -7.33 -28.17
CA GLU A 59 -6.73 -8.19 -27.99
C GLU A 59 -5.65 -7.51 -27.16
N ASP A 60 -5.50 -6.21 -27.35
CA ASP A 60 -4.55 -5.40 -26.61
C ASP A 60 -4.97 -5.21 -25.14
N SER A 61 -6.27 -5.02 -24.89
CA SER A 61 -6.85 -5.04 -23.54
C SER A 61 -6.55 -6.36 -22.83
N ALA A 62 -6.77 -7.46 -23.55
CA ALA A 62 -6.54 -8.82 -23.07
C ALA A 62 -5.07 -9.03 -22.70
N ALA A 63 -4.13 -8.62 -23.57
CA ALA A 63 -2.69 -8.74 -23.33
C ALA A 63 -2.23 -7.91 -22.12
N ALA A 64 -2.76 -6.70 -21.94
CA ALA A 64 -2.47 -5.85 -20.79
C ALA A 64 -2.94 -6.49 -19.47
N ILE A 65 -4.20 -6.97 -19.44
CA ILE A 65 -4.76 -7.70 -18.30
C ILE A 65 -3.89 -8.92 -17.98
N GLN A 66 -3.60 -9.75 -18.99
CA GLN A 66 -2.81 -10.96 -18.82
C GLN A 66 -1.44 -10.66 -18.23
N THR A 67 -0.73 -9.68 -18.79
CA THR A 67 0.60 -9.26 -18.33
C THR A 67 0.57 -8.80 -16.87
N VAL A 68 -0.42 -7.98 -16.50
CA VAL A 68 -0.56 -7.48 -15.12
C VAL A 68 -0.81 -8.63 -14.15
N LEU A 69 -1.73 -9.54 -14.47
CA LEU A 69 -2.07 -10.64 -13.57
C LEU A 69 -0.90 -11.61 -13.40
N GLU A 70 -0.23 -11.97 -14.49
CA GLU A 70 0.86 -12.95 -14.49
C GLU A 70 2.16 -12.43 -13.89
N ARG A 71 2.52 -11.18 -14.19
CA ARG A 71 3.84 -10.62 -13.81
C ARG A 71 3.81 -9.72 -12.59
N LYS A 72 2.66 -9.16 -12.23
CA LYS A 72 2.55 -8.19 -11.12
C LYS A 72 1.64 -8.70 -10.00
N HIS A 73 0.36 -8.91 -10.26
CA HIS A 73 -0.64 -9.11 -9.20
C HIS A 73 -0.49 -10.45 -8.45
N TYR A 74 -0.49 -11.60 -9.15
CA TYR A 74 -0.42 -12.87 -8.44
C TYR A 74 0.97 -13.21 -7.86
N PRO A 75 2.09 -12.85 -8.49
CA PRO A 75 3.40 -12.99 -7.87
C PRO A 75 3.56 -12.24 -6.53
N SER A 76 2.87 -11.10 -6.34
CA SER A 76 2.92 -10.35 -5.07
C SER A 76 2.16 -11.01 -3.92
N GLY A 77 1.41 -12.10 -4.19
CA GLY A 77 0.63 -12.82 -3.19
C GLY A 77 1.43 -13.53 -2.10
N ARG A 78 2.76 -13.61 -2.24
CA ARG A 78 3.66 -14.15 -1.22
C ARG A 78 3.66 -13.39 0.10
N GLU A 79 3.19 -12.15 0.08
CA GLU A 79 3.32 -11.20 1.20
C GLU A 79 1.98 -10.86 1.88
N ALA A 80 0.87 -11.40 1.37
CA ALA A 80 -0.47 -10.98 1.76
C ALA A 80 -1.22 -12.06 2.53
N SER A 81 -1.20 -11.93 3.85
CA SER A 81 -2.21 -12.53 4.75
C SER A 81 -2.36 -11.70 6.03
N SER A 82 -2.83 -10.46 5.88
CA SER A 82 -3.12 -9.56 7.01
C SER A 82 -4.56 -9.66 7.54
N ASP A 83 -5.52 -10.14 6.73
CA ASP A 83 -6.95 -10.04 7.05
C ASP A 83 -7.67 -11.40 7.09
N GLY A 84 -6.93 -12.50 7.29
CA GLY A 84 -7.50 -13.86 7.44
C GLY A 84 -8.07 -14.49 6.16
N PHE A 85 -8.23 -13.72 5.08
CA PHE A 85 -8.62 -14.24 3.76
C PHE A 85 -7.41 -14.60 2.89
N SER A 86 -7.61 -15.59 2.02
CA SER A 86 -6.61 -15.99 1.02
C SER A 86 -6.38 -14.89 -0.02
N TRP A 87 -5.13 -14.58 -0.33
CA TRP A 87 -4.78 -13.74 -1.48
C TRP A 87 -5.25 -14.37 -2.80
N PHE A 88 -5.17 -15.70 -2.93
CA PHE A 88 -5.40 -16.40 -4.19
C PHE A 88 -6.88 -16.78 -4.38
N PRO A 89 -7.49 -16.43 -5.51
CA PRO A 89 -8.90 -16.73 -5.76
C PRO A 89 -9.11 -18.21 -6.12
N ASP A 90 -10.35 -18.67 -5.97
CA ASP A 90 -10.82 -19.90 -6.64
C ASP A 90 -11.38 -19.59 -8.03
N SER A 91 -11.84 -18.35 -8.27
CA SER A 91 -12.31 -17.92 -9.59
C SER A 91 -11.87 -16.50 -9.96
N ILE A 92 -11.62 -16.27 -11.25
CA ILE A 92 -11.26 -14.97 -11.80
C ILE A 92 -12.31 -14.60 -12.86
N LEU A 93 -12.96 -13.47 -12.67
CA LEU A 93 -13.88 -12.87 -13.65
C LEU A 93 -13.17 -11.74 -14.39
N LEU A 94 -13.06 -11.89 -15.70
CA LEU A 94 -12.39 -10.95 -16.57
C LEU A 94 -13.40 -10.16 -17.39
N SER A 95 -13.10 -8.87 -17.61
CA SER A 95 -13.78 -8.03 -18.60
C SER A 95 -13.50 -8.47 -20.04
N HIS A 96 -12.29 -9.00 -20.32
CA HIS A 96 -11.85 -9.42 -21.65
C HIS A 96 -11.34 -10.86 -21.61
N ALA A 97 -11.54 -11.61 -22.70
CA ALA A 97 -11.04 -12.96 -22.82
C ALA A 97 -9.54 -12.97 -23.05
N ILE A 98 -8.80 -13.85 -22.38
CA ILE A 98 -7.34 -13.99 -22.48
C ILE A 98 -6.96 -15.46 -22.67
N ASP A 99 -5.70 -15.74 -23.02
CA ASP A 99 -5.16 -17.10 -22.89
C ASP A 99 -5.02 -17.44 -21.40
N THR A 100 -5.83 -18.39 -20.96
CA THR A 100 -5.92 -18.76 -19.54
C THR A 100 -4.87 -19.76 -19.10
N ASN A 101 -4.13 -20.40 -20.01
CA ASN A 101 -3.19 -21.47 -19.66
C ASN A 101 -1.98 -20.93 -18.88
N GLN A 102 -1.36 -19.87 -19.40
CA GLN A 102 -0.22 -19.22 -18.76
C GLN A 102 -0.63 -18.59 -17.42
N LEU A 103 -1.77 -17.90 -17.38
CA LEU A 103 -2.28 -17.33 -16.14
C LEU A 103 -2.54 -18.40 -15.08
N ARG A 104 -3.21 -19.52 -15.41
CA ARG A 104 -3.42 -20.61 -14.45
C ARG A 104 -2.10 -21.15 -13.91
N ALA A 105 -1.07 -21.28 -14.75
CA ALA A 105 0.24 -21.73 -14.32
C ALA A 105 0.89 -20.72 -13.37
N ALA A 106 0.86 -19.43 -13.70
CA ALA A 106 1.39 -18.35 -12.87
C ALA A 106 0.71 -18.29 -11.49
N VAL A 107 -0.63 -18.31 -11.45
CA VAL A 107 -1.37 -18.30 -10.18
C VAL A 107 -1.08 -19.56 -9.37
N ARG A 108 -1.04 -20.74 -10.00
CA ARG A 108 -0.74 -22.00 -9.31
C ARG A 108 0.67 -22.00 -8.74
N GLN A 109 1.66 -21.50 -9.49
CA GLN A 109 3.04 -21.41 -9.04
C GLN A 109 3.16 -20.49 -7.83
N ALA A 110 2.60 -19.28 -7.91
CA ALA A 110 2.61 -18.31 -6.81
C ALA A 110 1.84 -18.85 -5.59
N ARG A 111 0.65 -19.42 -5.79
CA ARG A 111 -0.17 -20.00 -4.73
C ARG A 111 0.52 -21.16 -4.02
N ASN A 112 1.18 -22.05 -4.75
CA ASN A 112 1.88 -23.19 -4.15
C ASN A 112 3.02 -22.77 -3.21
N GLN A 113 3.57 -21.58 -3.38
CA GLN A 113 4.64 -21.07 -2.51
C GLN A 113 4.11 -20.60 -1.15
N VAL A 114 2.81 -20.27 -1.05
CA VAL A 114 2.16 -19.73 0.15
C VAL A 114 1.17 -20.73 0.75
N GLU A 115 0.32 -21.32 -0.08
CA GLU A 115 -0.78 -22.21 0.28
C GLU A 115 -0.51 -23.64 -0.22
N GLN A 116 0.58 -24.24 0.23
CA GLN A 116 1.10 -25.54 -0.27
C GLN A 116 0.07 -26.67 -0.27
N LYS A 117 -0.91 -26.65 0.66
CA LYS A 117 -1.95 -27.67 0.81
C LYS A 117 -3.16 -27.46 -0.13
N ARG A 118 -3.33 -26.27 -0.71
CA ARG A 118 -4.49 -25.99 -1.57
C ARG A 118 -4.31 -26.65 -2.93
N ARG A 119 -5.33 -27.41 -3.35
CA ARG A 119 -5.35 -28.18 -4.61
C ARG A 119 -6.53 -27.81 -5.52
N SER A 120 -7.38 -26.86 -5.10
CA SER A 120 -8.53 -26.42 -5.91
C SER A 120 -8.08 -25.91 -7.27
N LYS A 121 -8.84 -26.27 -8.31
CA LYS A 121 -8.65 -25.71 -9.65
C LYS A 121 -9.15 -24.27 -9.66
N ILE A 122 -8.46 -23.40 -10.40
CA ILE A 122 -8.87 -22.01 -10.57
C ILE A 122 -9.74 -21.92 -11.82
N GLU A 123 -10.94 -21.39 -11.65
CA GLU A 123 -11.84 -21.04 -12.74
C GLU A 123 -11.46 -19.65 -13.28
N ILE A 124 -11.32 -19.50 -14.59
CA ILE A 124 -11.03 -18.20 -15.22
C ILE A 124 -12.02 -18.05 -16.36
N GLN A 125 -12.82 -17.00 -16.33
CA GLN A 125 -13.90 -16.79 -17.30
C GLN A 125 -14.21 -15.30 -17.47
N THR A 126 -14.87 -14.98 -18.59
CA THR A 126 -15.56 -13.71 -18.78
C THR A 126 -17.01 -13.79 -18.26
N ALA A 127 -17.74 -12.68 -18.28
CA ALA A 127 -19.13 -12.64 -17.83
C ALA A 127 -20.01 -13.58 -18.64
N VAL A 128 -20.83 -14.39 -17.96
CA VAL A 128 -21.84 -15.18 -18.66
C VAL A 128 -22.96 -14.27 -19.17
N THR A 129 -23.42 -14.50 -20.40
CA THR A 129 -24.46 -13.66 -21.04
C THR A 129 -25.88 -14.16 -20.78
N ARG A 130 -26.05 -15.39 -20.27
CA ARG A 130 -27.32 -16.04 -19.97
C ARG A 130 -27.22 -16.89 -18.70
N GLY A 131 -28.37 -17.23 -18.13
CA GLY A 131 -28.48 -18.09 -16.95
C GLY A 131 -28.43 -17.34 -15.62
N PRO A 132 -28.52 -18.07 -14.49
CA PRO A 132 -28.76 -17.49 -13.17
C PRO A 132 -27.61 -16.60 -12.66
N ASN A 133 -26.41 -16.75 -13.22
CA ASN A 133 -25.21 -16.02 -12.77
C ASN A 133 -24.96 -14.72 -13.54
N ARG A 134 -25.75 -14.42 -14.59
CA ARG A 134 -25.55 -13.25 -15.45
C ARG A 134 -25.55 -11.94 -14.66
N ASP A 135 -26.53 -11.77 -13.79
CA ASP A 135 -26.70 -10.52 -13.06
C ASP A 135 -25.64 -10.35 -11.95
N ALA A 136 -25.18 -11.46 -11.37
CA ALA A 136 -24.10 -11.46 -10.40
C ALA A 136 -22.75 -11.11 -11.04
N ASP A 137 -22.43 -11.71 -12.19
CA ASP A 137 -21.22 -11.40 -12.95
C ASP A 137 -21.23 -9.94 -13.43
N LYS A 138 -22.38 -9.49 -13.97
CA LYS A 138 -22.56 -8.11 -14.41
C LYS A 138 -22.36 -7.12 -13.26
N ARG A 139 -23.03 -7.31 -12.11
CA ARG A 139 -22.91 -6.42 -10.95
C ARG A 139 -21.46 -6.32 -10.44
N ALA A 140 -20.74 -7.44 -10.41
CA ALA A 140 -19.36 -7.47 -9.97
C ALA A 140 -18.44 -6.71 -10.93
N LEU A 141 -18.62 -6.88 -12.25
CA LEU A 141 -17.86 -6.16 -13.27
C LEU A 141 -18.20 -4.67 -13.29
N ASP A 142 -19.48 -4.30 -13.21
CA ASP A 142 -19.92 -2.90 -13.17
C ASP A 142 -19.30 -2.17 -11.97
N PHE A 143 -19.26 -2.82 -10.80
CA PHE A 143 -18.59 -2.30 -9.62
C PHE A 143 -17.08 -2.15 -9.84
N CYS A 144 -16.41 -3.18 -10.37
CA CYS A 144 -14.97 -3.13 -10.63
C CYS A 144 -14.64 -2.02 -11.66
N ALA A 145 -15.44 -1.88 -12.72
CA ALA A 145 -15.26 -0.86 -13.75
C ALA A 145 -15.48 0.56 -13.21
N SER A 146 -16.48 0.77 -12.34
CA SER A 146 -16.70 2.07 -11.69
C SER A 146 -15.51 2.45 -10.81
N ASN A 147 -14.97 1.52 -10.03
CA ASN A 147 -13.77 1.76 -9.21
C ASN A 147 -12.53 2.00 -10.08
N ALA A 148 -12.40 1.25 -11.19
CA ALA A 148 -11.32 1.44 -12.15
C ALA A 148 -11.36 2.85 -12.76
N MET A 149 -12.54 3.35 -13.15
CA MET A 149 -12.70 4.68 -13.71
C MET A 149 -12.38 5.77 -12.68
N GLN A 150 -12.82 5.60 -11.43
CA GLN A 150 -12.47 6.54 -10.35
C GLN A 150 -10.96 6.58 -10.11
N ALA A 151 -10.31 5.41 -10.02
CA ALA A 151 -8.85 5.32 -9.87
C ALA A 151 -8.11 5.91 -11.09
N PHE A 152 -8.67 5.72 -12.29
CA PHE A 152 -8.12 6.25 -13.53
C PHE A 152 -8.16 7.78 -13.57
N VAL A 153 -9.31 8.38 -13.26
CA VAL A 153 -9.47 9.85 -13.20
C VAL A 153 -8.59 10.45 -12.12
N GLN A 154 -8.56 9.84 -10.93
CA GLN A 154 -7.73 10.30 -9.82
C GLN A 154 -6.24 10.33 -10.23
N LYS A 155 -5.74 9.24 -10.79
CA LYS A 155 -4.34 9.15 -11.24
C LYS A 155 -4.06 9.99 -12.49
N GLY A 156 -5.05 10.17 -13.36
CA GLY A 156 -4.95 11.06 -14.52
C GLY A 156 -4.75 12.52 -14.08
N ARG A 157 -5.54 12.98 -13.10
CA ARG A 157 -5.39 14.30 -12.48
C ARG A 157 -4.05 14.45 -11.78
N GLU A 158 -3.58 13.42 -11.07
CA GLU A 158 -2.23 13.43 -10.48
C GLU A 158 -1.12 13.65 -11.52
N ASN A 159 -1.35 13.28 -12.79
CA ASN A 159 -0.40 13.48 -13.88
C ASN A 159 -0.65 14.78 -14.70
N GLU A 160 -1.68 15.58 -14.39
CA GLU A 160 -1.95 16.85 -15.07
C GLU A 160 -1.02 17.97 -14.55
N PRO A 161 -0.39 18.76 -15.44
CA PRO A 161 0.42 19.90 -15.03
C PRO A 161 -0.46 20.96 -14.35
N GLY A 162 -0.31 21.10 -13.02
CA GLY A 162 -1.04 22.07 -12.20
C GLY A 162 -1.97 21.48 -11.14
N SER A 163 -2.21 20.16 -11.15
CA SER A 163 -2.84 19.45 -10.02
C SER A 163 -1.85 19.42 -8.85
N ALA A 164 -2.01 20.28 -7.82
CA ALA A 164 -1.19 20.39 -6.60
C ALA A 164 0.04 19.46 -6.62
N VAL A 165 1.00 19.82 -7.47
CA VAL A 165 2.15 18.99 -7.84
C VAL A 165 3.19 19.20 -6.75
N SER A 166 2.92 18.75 -5.52
CA SER A 166 3.93 18.86 -4.47
C SER A 166 5.01 17.78 -4.66
N SER A 167 4.68 16.61 -5.20
CA SER A 167 5.61 15.45 -5.19
C SER A 167 6.30 15.06 -6.51
N LEU A 168 5.80 15.41 -7.71
CA LEU A 168 6.34 14.85 -8.97
C LEU A 168 7.66 15.48 -9.47
N ASP A 169 7.87 16.78 -9.25
CA ASP A 169 9.14 17.45 -9.63
C ASP A 169 10.22 17.31 -8.53
N GLY A 170 9.92 16.56 -7.46
CA GLY A 170 10.77 16.41 -6.27
C GLY A 170 10.92 17.69 -5.44
N ARG A 171 10.11 18.72 -5.71
CA ARG A 171 10.18 20.02 -5.04
C ARG A 171 9.76 19.93 -3.57
N ALA A 172 8.57 19.39 -3.26
CA ALA A 172 8.19 19.23 -1.85
C ALA A 172 9.10 18.23 -1.13
N ALA A 173 9.61 17.20 -1.81
CA ALA A 173 10.60 16.30 -1.20
C ALA A 173 11.91 17.04 -0.82
N LYS A 174 12.32 18.04 -1.61
CA LYS A 174 13.46 18.92 -1.30
C LYS A 174 13.12 19.94 -0.22
N GLU A 175 11.94 20.55 -0.25
CA GLU A 175 11.47 21.51 0.74
C GLU A 175 11.30 20.82 2.10
N LEU A 176 10.71 19.62 2.14
CA LEU A 176 10.63 18.76 3.32
C LEU A 176 12.01 18.36 3.84
N ALA A 177 12.94 17.96 2.94
CA ALA A 177 14.31 17.68 3.36
C ALA A 177 15.00 18.92 3.93
N SER A 178 14.76 20.10 3.37
CA SER A 178 15.28 21.36 3.90
C SER A 178 14.68 21.71 5.27
N LEU A 179 13.36 21.58 5.42
CA LEU A 179 12.61 21.83 6.65
C LEU A 179 13.11 20.93 7.79
N LEU A 180 13.31 19.64 7.48
CA LEU A 180 13.77 18.63 8.43
C LEU A 180 15.30 18.53 8.52
N ARG A 181 16.05 19.34 7.75
CA ARG A 181 17.53 19.36 7.68
C ARG A 181 18.13 17.99 7.33
N LEU A 182 17.54 17.29 6.38
CA LEU A 182 18.00 16.00 5.88
C LEU A 182 19.07 16.19 4.79
N ASP A 183 20.07 15.31 4.79
CA ASP A 183 21.18 15.37 3.81
C ASP A 183 20.75 15.10 2.36
N LYS A 184 19.62 14.41 2.18
CA LYS A 184 19.11 13.97 0.87
C LYS A 184 17.58 14.12 0.83
N PRO A 185 17.02 14.38 -0.36
CA PRO A 185 15.57 14.29 -0.57
C PRO A 185 15.04 12.91 -0.20
N VAL A 186 13.92 12.88 0.51
CA VAL A 186 13.26 11.64 0.94
C VAL A 186 12.58 10.96 -0.25
N LYS A 187 12.78 9.65 -0.40
CA LYS A 187 12.09 8.85 -1.42
C LYS A 187 11.02 7.98 -0.79
N ARG A 188 11.35 7.31 0.32
CA ARG A 188 10.43 6.46 1.07
C ARG A 188 10.06 7.11 2.40
N ILE A 189 8.77 7.39 2.58
CA ILE A 189 8.21 7.92 3.82
C ILE A 189 7.27 6.87 4.42
N GLU A 190 7.45 6.53 5.70
CA GLU A 190 6.53 5.68 6.45
C GLU A 190 5.78 6.51 7.50
N CYS A 191 4.45 6.55 7.40
CA CYS A 191 3.58 7.27 8.34
C CYS A 191 2.89 6.28 9.28
N TYR A 192 2.79 6.62 10.56
CA TYR A 192 2.20 5.77 11.60
C TYR A 192 1.11 6.49 12.38
N ASP A 193 -0.01 5.80 12.63
CA ASP A 193 -1.12 6.27 13.46
C ASP A 193 -1.59 5.13 14.37
N ILE A 194 -2.00 5.45 15.61
CA ILE A 194 -2.60 4.49 16.55
C ILE A 194 -4.10 4.77 16.63
N SER A 195 -4.87 3.71 16.46
CA SER A 195 -6.33 3.74 16.55
C SER A 195 -6.82 2.81 17.65
N HIS A 196 -7.85 3.25 18.37
CA HIS A 196 -8.55 2.42 19.34
C HIS A 196 -9.88 1.95 18.77
N THR A 197 -10.12 0.65 18.84
CA THR A 197 -11.48 0.12 18.70
C THR A 197 -12.13 0.12 20.07
N GLN A 198 -13.39 0.56 20.16
CA GLN A 198 -14.15 0.53 21.42
C GLN A 198 -14.34 -0.92 21.87
N GLY A 199 -13.43 -1.41 22.72
CA GLY A 199 -13.60 -2.67 23.45
C GLY A 199 -12.50 -3.72 23.39
N GLU A 200 -11.20 -3.37 23.32
CA GLU A 200 -10.05 -4.10 23.96
C GLU A 200 -8.75 -4.14 23.14
N SER A 201 -8.73 -3.79 21.86
CA SER A 201 -7.50 -3.87 21.04
C SER A 201 -7.16 -2.57 20.32
N SER A 202 -6.01 -2.00 20.69
CA SER A 202 -5.36 -0.94 19.93
C SER A 202 -4.71 -1.52 18.67
N VAL A 203 -4.78 -0.77 17.57
CA VAL A 203 -4.20 -1.15 16.29
C VAL A 203 -3.36 0.00 15.77
N GLY A 204 -2.07 -0.26 15.52
CA GLY A 204 -1.20 0.65 14.79
C GLY A 204 -1.35 0.45 13.29
N SER A 205 -1.43 1.53 12.54
CA SER A 205 -1.46 1.50 11.08
C SER A 205 -0.18 2.11 10.53
N ARG A 206 0.32 1.56 9.42
CA ARG A 206 1.43 2.09 8.64
C ARG A 206 0.99 2.34 7.22
N VAL A 207 1.18 3.58 6.78
CA VAL A 207 1.02 4.04 5.40
C VAL A 207 2.41 4.32 4.84
N VAL A 208 2.62 4.05 3.54
CA VAL A 208 3.91 4.25 2.89
C VAL A 208 3.75 5.10 1.65
N PHE A 209 4.68 6.04 1.45
CA PHE A 209 4.81 6.80 0.22
C PHE A 209 6.17 6.51 -0.41
N ILE A 210 6.20 6.34 -1.74
CA ILE A 210 7.40 6.17 -2.55
C ILE A 210 7.42 7.27 -3.60
N ASP A 211 8.49 8.04 -3.65
CA ASP A 211 8.66 9.22 -4.51
C ASP A 211 7.44 10.17 -4.42
N GLY A 212 6.97 10.36 -3.20
CA GLY A 212 5.81 11.21 -2.88
C GLY A 212 4.46 10.67 -3.35
N LYS A 213 4.39 9.44 -3.86
CA LYS A 213 3.14 8.75 -4.23
C LYS A 213 2.74 7.71 -3.19
N PRO A 214 1.45 7.60 -2.83
CA PRO A 214 0.98 6.52 -1.97
C PRO A 214 1.35 5.14 -2.54
N ALA A 215 1.82 4.24 -1.67
CA ALA A 215 2.14 2.85 -2.00
C ALA A 215 1.26 1.86 -1.20
N PRO A 216 -0.03 1.70 -1.54
CA PRO A 216 -0.99 0.89 -0.75
C PRO A 216 -0.56 -0.56 -0.51
N HIS A 217 0.15 -1.17 -1.46
CA HIS A 217 0.67 -2.53 -1.36
C HIS A 217 1.67 -2.72 -0.18
N LEU A 218 2.26 -1.62 0.31
CA LEU A 218 3.19 -1.61 1.44
C LEU A 218 2.52 -1.26 2.77
N TYR A 219 1.22 -0.95 2.78
CA TYR A 219 0.49 -0.59 4.00
C TYR A 219 0.41 -1.81 4.92
N ARG A 220 0.50 -1.60 6.23
CA ARG A 220 0.45 -2.68 7.23
C ARG A 220 -0.35 -2.24 8.44
N LYS A 221 -1.01 -3.20 9.07
CA LYS A 221 -1.63 -3.03 10.40
C LYS A 221 -0.83 -3.86 11.41
N PHE A 222 -0.68 -3.32 12.61
CA PHE A 222 0.02 -3.91 13.72
C PHE A 222 -0.96 -4.04 14.88
N ASN A 223 -1.35 -5.29 15.19
CA ASN A 223 -2.07 -5.55 16.42
C ASN A 223 -1.08 -5.37 17.59
N ILE A 224 -1.47 -4.52 18.54
CA ILE A 224 -0.72 -4.28 19.77
C ILE A 224 -0.81 -5.53 20.65
N GLN A 225 0.32 -6.04 21.13
CA GLN A 225 0.40 -7.35 21.80
C GLN A 225 0.84 -7.25 23.26
N THR A 226 1.62 -6.24 23.61
CA THR A 226 2.32 -6.17 24.90
C THR A 226 1.88 -5.00 25.77
N VAL A 227 0.98 -4.16 25.26
CA VAL A 227 0.43 -3.00 25.99
C VAL A 227 -0.95 -3.34 26.52
N ASP A 228 -1.10 -3.25 27.84
CA ASP A 228 -2.38 -3.42 28.51
C ASP A 228 -3.19 -2.12 28.47
N GLY A 229 -4.43 -2.19 27.98
CA GLY A 229 -5.35 -1.05 27.95
C GLY A 229 -5.04 -0.01 26.88
N VAL A 230 -5.49 1.22 27.13
CA VAL A 230 -5.37 2.36 26.20
C VAL A 230 -4.15 3.19 26.57
N ASP A 231 -3.01 2.86 25.98
CA ASP A 231 -1.77 3.63 26.07
C ASP A 231 -1.15 3.80 24.67
N ASP A 232 -1.38 4.96 24.07
CA ASP A 232 -0.88 5.32 22.75
C ASP A 232 0.63 5.40 22.69
N TYR A 233 1.27 5.89 23.76
CA TYR A 233 2.72 6.04 23.79
C TYR A 233 3.40 4.67 23.79
N ALA A 234 2.96 3.78 24.67
CA ALA A 234 3.46 2.41 24.71
C ALA A 234 3.14 1.66 23.40
N SER A 235 1.98 1.91 22.79
CA SER A 235 1.58 1.30 21.51
C SER A 235 2.49 1.72 20.36
N ILE A 236 2.79 3.02 20.22
CA ILE A 236 3.73 3.53 19.20
C ILE A 236 5.12 2.91 19.40
N GLN A 237 5.59 2.88 20.66
CA GLN A 237 6.89 2.31 20.99
C GLN A 237 6.99 0.84 20.56
N GLU A 238 5.99 0.02 20.91
CA GLU A 238 5.93 -1.40 20.52
C GLU A 238 5.92 -1.58 19.00
N VAL A 239 5.10 -0.80 18.28
CA VAL A 239 4.96 -0.90 16.83
C VAL A 239 6.29 -0.62 16.13
N LEU A 240 6.96 0.48 16.48
CA LEU A 240 8.21 0.86 15.83
C LEU A 240 9.35 -0.08 16.20
N GLU A 241 9.45 -0.50 17.46
CA GLU A 241 10.43 -1.49 17.89
C GLU A 241 10.31 -2.78 17.05
N ARG A 242 9.10 -3.36 16.98
CA ARG A 242 8.84 -4.58 16.20
C ARG A 242 9.09 -4.39 14.71
N ARG A 243 8.67 -3.26 14.16
CA ARG A 243 8.81 -2.92 12.72
C ARG A 243 10.28 -2.86 12.30
N PHE A 244 11.14 -2.23 13.08
CA PHE A 244 12.54 -2.04 12.72
C PHE A 244 13.41 -3.24 13.09
N LEU A 245 13.11 -3.95 14.19
CA LEU A 245 13.73 -5.25 14.46
C LEU A 245 13.47 -6.25 13.32
N ARG A 246 12.28 -6.21 12.73
CA ARG A 246 11.95 -7.06 11.58
C ARG A 246 12.73 -6.71 10.31
N SER A 247 13.10 -5.45 10.10
CA SER A 247 14.02 -5.07 9.01
C SER A 247 15.38 -5.74 9.13
N TRP A 248 15.93 -5.79 10.34
CA TRP A 248 17.20 -6.48 10.59
C TRP A 248 17.11 -7.98 10.34
N ILE A 249 16.06 -8.63 10.86
CA ILE A 249 15.81 -10.07 10.68
C ILE A 249 15.73 -10.43 9.19
N ASN A 250 15.13 -9.57 8.37
CA ASN A 250 14.97 -9.80 6.95
C ASN A 250 16.20 -9.40 6.10
N GLY A 251 17.28 -8.91 6.73
CA GLY A 251 18.49 -8.48 6.02
C GLY A 251 18.33 -7.15 5.27
N CYS A 252 17.29 -6.37 5.59
CA CYS A 252 16.90 -5.15 4.88
C CYS A 252 17.66 -3.89 5.34
N GLY A 253 18.76 -4.03 6.08
CA GLY A 253 19.60 -2.90 6.55
C GLY A 253 20.44 -2.23 5.45
N GLY A 254 20.07 -2.43 4.18
CA GLY A 254 20.77 -1.93 3.00
C GLY A 254 19.96 -0.87 2.24
N GLN A 255 20.16 -0.80 0.92
CA GLN A 255 19.57 0.20 0.04
C GLN A 255 18.03 0.16 0.05
N VAL A 256 17.38 1.34 -0.09
CA VAL A 256 15.92 1.45 -0.17
C VAL A 256 15.41 0.66 -1.37
N ASP A 257 14.60 -0.36 -1.11
CA ASP A 257 13.87 -1.12 -2.13
C ASP A 257 12.40 -0.70 -2.05
N ALA A 258 11.93 -0.11 -3.13
CA ALA A 258 10.56 0.39 -3.27
C ALA A 258 9.50 -0.72 -3.25
N GLN A 259 9.89 -1.98 -3.46
CA GLN A 259 8.98 -3.13 -3.44
C GLN A 259 9.04 -3.89 -2.11
N ASP A 260 10.11 -3.73 -1.33
CA ASP A 260 10.26 -4.46 -0.07
C ASP A 260 9.48 -3.76 1.08
N PRO A 261 8.52 -4.44 1.72
CA PRO A 261 7.77 -3.89 2.85
C PRO A 261 8.60 -3.65 4.10
N TRP A 262 9.78 -4.26 4.23
CA TRP A 262 10.68 -4.16 5.37
C TRP A 262 11.94 -3.33 5.07
N SER A 263 12.06 -2.76 3.87
CA SER A 263 13.12 -1.80 3.57
C SER A 263 13.07 -0.63 4.57
N ILE A 264 14.25 -0.11 4.91
CA ILE A 264 14.38 1.04 5.81
C ILE A 264 13.90 2.30 5.08
N PRO A 265 13.00 3.11 5.67
CA PRO A 265 12.54 4.35 5.05
C PRO A 265 13.58 5.48 5.20
N ASP A 266 13.47 6.49 4.34
CA ASP A 266 14.25 7.72 4.45
C ASP A 266 13.70 8.66 5.53
N LEU A 267 12.42 8.52 5.87
CA LEU A 267 11.74 9.31 6.89
C LEU A 267 10.59 8.52 7.54
N VAL A 268 10.50 8.61 8.86
CA VAL A 268 9.34 8.20 9.65
C VAL A 268 8.52 9.42 10.04
N VAL A 269 7.20 9.34 9.88
CA VAL A 269 6.25 10.37 10.32
C VAL A 269 5.28 9.75 11.30
N ILE A 270 5.12 10.37 12.46
CA ILE A 270 4.12 9.98 13.46
C ILE A 270 2.92 10.92 13.36
N ASP A 271 1.72 10.37 13.20
CA ASP A 271 0.47 11.13 13.28
C ASP A 271 0.17 11.44 14.75
N GLY A 272 0.77 12.52 15.23
CA GLY A 272 0.89 12.77 16.65
C GLY A 272 1.68 13.99 17.08
N GLY A 273 1.42 14.42 18.31
CA GLY A 273 2.17 15.50 18.95
C GLY A 273 3.52 15.06 19.52
N GLN A 274 4.22 15.99 20.17
CA GLN A 274 5.54 15.79 20.77
C GLN A 274 5.64 14.55 21.69
N GLY A 275 4.60 14.25 22.47
CA GLY A 275 4.60 13.06 23.34
C GLY A 275 4.70 11.75 22.56
N GLN A 276 3.97 11.64 21.45
CA GLN A 276 3.97 10.47 20.57
C GLN A 276 5.30 10.37 19.79
N LEU A 277 5.87 11.51 19.38
CA LEU A 277 7.22 11.56 18.82
C LEU A 277 8.27 11.01 19.79
N ASN A 278 8.23 11.42 21.06
CA ASN A 278 9.18 10.94 22.07
C ASN A 278 9.04 9.44 22.33
N ALA A 279 7.83 8.90 22.33
CA ALA A 279 7.59 7.47 22.45
C ALA A 279 8.11 6.68 21.22
N ALA A 280 7.92 7.24 20.03
CA ALA A 280 8.44 6.68 18.79
C ALA A 280 9.97 6.57 18.78
N ILE A 281 10.65 7.64 19.21
CA ILE A 281 12.12 7.68 19.36
C ILE A 281 12.59 6.54 20.26
N GLN A 282 11.93 6.30 21.40
CA GLN A 282 12.31 5.21 22.30
C GLN A 282 12.18 3.83 21.64
N GLY A 283 11.15 3.60 20.83
CA GLY A 283 10.97 2.34 20.09
C GLY A 283 12.04 2.13 19.02
N MET A 284 12.34 3.18 18.26
CA MET A 284 13.39 3.17 17.25
C MET A 284 14.79 2.99 17.86
N SER A 285 15.05 3.59 19.02
CA SER A 285 16.29 3.40 19.75
C SER A 285 16.51 1.98 20.23
N LYS A 286 15.46 1.30 20.72
CA LYS A 286 15.55 -0.13 21.07
C LYS A 286 15.85 -1.02 19.85
N ALA A 287 15.39 -0.61 18.66
CA ALA A 287 15.70 -1.27 17.40
C ALA A 287 17.05 -0.86 16.78
N MET A 288 17.87 -0.08 17.49
CA MET A 288 19.19 0.39 17.07
C MET A 288 19.15 1.17 15.73
N ILE A 289 18.04 1.85 15.46
CA ILE A 289 17.82 2.64 14.22
C ILE A 289 17.74 4.16 14.52
N TYR A 290 17.87 4.54 15.79
CA TYR A 290 17.90 5.94 16.24
C TYR A 290 18.74 6.06 17.52
N PRO A 291 19.60 7.10 17.66
CA PRO A 291 20.48 7.22 18.81
C PRO A 291 19.70 7.42 20.13
N THR A 292 20.12 6.73 21.19
CA THR A 292 19.54 6.82 22.55
C THR A 292 19.93 8.11 23.28
N THR A 293 21.03 8.74 22.87
CA THR A 293 21.55 9.98 23.45
C THR A 293 21.93 10.96 22.35
N SER A 294 22.11 12.23 22.71
CA SER A 294 22.63 13.26 21.80
C SER A 294 24.09 13.05 21.39
N GLU A 295 24.80 12.14 22.07
CA GLU A 295 26.14 11.73 21.65
C GLU A 295 26.04 10.55 20.66
N PRO A 296 26.90 10.50 19.62
CA PRO A 296 26.88 9.39 18.68
C PRO A 296 27.23 8.08 19.40
N ASP A 297 26.27 7.17 19.52
CA ASP A 297 26.54 5.81 20.00
C ASP A 297 27.38 5.08 18.93
N PRO A 298 28.66 4.75 19.22
CA PRO A 298 29.53 4.10 18.24
C PRO A 298 29.05 2.70 17.83
N SER A 299 28.09 2.11 18.57
CA SER A 299 27.46 0.84 18.23
C SER A 299 26.33 0.96 17.18
N VAL A 300 25.85 2.18 16.91
CA VAL A 300 24.85 2.44 15.86
C VAL A 300 25.56 3.05 14.65
N PRO A 301 25.63 2.34 13.50
CA PRO A 301 26.19 2.91 12.28
C PRO A 301 25.40 4.18 11.91
N ARG A 302 26.07 5.28 11.56
CA ARG A 302 25.38 6.49 11.06
C ARG A 302 24.47 6.21 9.87
N SER A 303 24.80 5.21 9.05
CA SER A 303 23.98 4.72 7.94
C SER A 303 22.71 3.99 8.37
N ALA A 304 22.58 3.63 9.65
CA ALA A 304 21.42 2.98 10.22
C ALA A 304 20.48 4.00 10.91
N VAL A 305 20.85 5.28 11.03
CA VAL A 305 19.97 6.28 11.65
C VAL A 305 18.87 6.67 10.68
N VAL A 306 17.62 6.44 11.08
CA VAL A 306 16.43 6.82 10.31
C VAL A 306 15.86 8.12 10.85
N PRO A 307 15.76 9.18 10.02
CA PRO A 307 15.08 10.42 10.41
C PRO A 307 13.63 10.20 10.81
N ILE A 308 13.15 10.98 11.79
CA ILE A 308 11.78 10.93 12.28
C ILE A 308 11.25 12.34 12.57
N CYS A 309 9.98 12.58 12.27
CA CYS A 309 9.21 13.75 12.71
C CYS A 309 7.78 13.34 13.12
N SER A 310 7.02 14.28 13.67
CA SER A 310 5.59 14.06 13.93
C SER A 310 4.75 15.25 13.48
N LEU A 311 3.47 14.99 13.20
CA LEU A 311 2.49 15.98 12.75
C LEU A 311 1.32 16.02 13.73
N ALA A 312 1.11 17.16 14.40
CA ALA A 312 0.02 17.29 15.37
C ALA A 312 -1.32 17.66 14.72
N LYS A 313 -2.35 16.85 14.96
CA LYS A 313 -3.68 16.90 14.31
C LYS A 313 -4.42 18.26 14.34
N ASN A 314 -4.25 19.07 15.38
CA ASN A 314 -5.09 20.27 15.56
C ASN A 314 -4.59 21.54 14.83
N LYS A 315 -3.30 21.60 14.50
CA LYS A 315 -2.67 22.80 13.92
C LYS A 315 -1.67 22.49 12.80
N GLU A 316 -1.59 21.22 12.39
CA GLU A 316 -0.62 20.74 11.41
C GLU A 316 0.82 21.12 11.79
N GLU A 317 1.10 21.13 13.10
CA GLU A 317 2.40 21.48 13.66
C GLU A 317 3.37 20.31 13.49
N VAL A 318 4.52 20.57 12.88
CA VAL A 318 5.58 19.60 12.62
C VAL A 318 6.60 19.66 13.75
N PHE A 319 6.76 18.56 14.48
CA PHE A 319 7.75 18.42 15.54
C PHE A 319 8.91 17.55 15.08
N VAL A 320 10.12 17.92 15.52
CA VAL A 320 11.35 17.15 15.26
C VAL A 320 12.10 16.89 16.57
N PRO A 321 12.89 15.81 16.65
CA PRO A 321 13.64 15.48 17.86
C PRO A 321 14.54 16.63 18.34
N GLY A 322 14.53 16.90 19.64
CA GLY A 322 15.40 17.89 20.27
C GLY A 322 14.97 19.36 20.10
N ILE A 323 13.92 19.65 19.32
CA ILE A 323 13.35 21.00 19.20
C ILE A 323 11.96 21.00 19.87
N PRO A 324 11.74 21.79 20.93
CA PRO A 324 10.49 21.76 21.70
C PRO A 324 9.34 22.52 21.03
N SER A 325 9.63 23.33 20.01
CA SER A 325 8.66 24.10 19.22
C SER A 325 8.49 23.50 17.83
N PRO A 326 7.32 23.67 17.19
CA PRO A 326 7.13 23.23 15.81
C PRO A 326 8.11 23.94 14.87
N VAL A 327 8.53 23.25 13.81
CA VAL A 327 9.50 23.75 12.84
C VAL A 327 8.86 24.40 11.62
N ASN A 328 7.57 24.15 11.36
CA ASN A 328 6.82 24.83 10.32
C ASN A 328 6.26 26.16 10.83
N GLU A 329 6.38 27.21 10.02
CA GLU A 329 5.94 28.55 10.36
C GLU A 329 4.41 28.70 10.27
N SER A 330 3.76 27.91 9.42
CA SER A 330 2.30 27.91 9.22
C SER A 330 1.78 26.54 8.73
N PRO A 331 0.46 26.27 8.83
CA PRO A 331 -0.16 25.10 8.20
C PRO A 331 0.02 25.07 6.67
N ASP A 332 0.04 26.25 6.03
CA ASP A 332 0.22 26.39 4.58
C ASP A 332 1.69 26.27 4.12
N THR A 333 2.60 25.88 5.03
CA THR A 333 4.00 25.63 4.66
C THR A 333 4.05 24.43 3.68
N PRO A 334 4.63 24.59 2.47
CA PRO A 334 4.72 23.53 1.47
C PRO A 334 5.39 22.24 1.97
#